data_AF-A0A938W4Y5-F1
#
_entry.id   AF-A0A938W4Y5-F1
#
_cell.length_a   1.000
_cell.length_b   1.000
_cell.length_c   1.000
_cell.angle_alpha   90.00
_cell.angle_beta   90.00
_cell.angle_gamma   90.00
#
_symmetry.space_group_name_H-M   'P 1'
#
loop_
_entity.id
_entity.type
_entity.pdbx_description
1 polymer ?
#
loop_
_entity_poly.entity_id
_entity_poly.type
_entity_poly.pdbx_seq_one_letter_code
_entity_poly.pdbx_strand_id
1 'polypeptide(L)' 'MTISPPERGKAKAQVDRVNNPATFELFGKPGHFDRSLAKGPKTTTWVWNLHANAHDFDSHTSDLEEVSRKIFSAHFGHL' A
#
# COMPACT_ATOMS: atom_id res chain seq x y z
N MET A 1 7.07 -44.34 -9.55
CA MET A 1 7.76 -43.33 -10.39
C MET A 1 7.62 -41.98 -9.71
N THR A 2 8.72 -41.36 -9.32
CA THR A 2 8.76 -39.98 -8.82
C THR A 2 9.02 -39.06 -10.01
N ILE A 3 8.02 -38.25 -10.35
CA ILE A 3 8.11 -37.25 -11.41
C ILE A 3 8.74 -36.00 -10.79
N SER A 4 9.96 -35.65 -11.21
CA SER A 4 10.61 -34.43 -10.75
C SER A 4 9.87 -33.20 -11.31
N PRO A 5 9.68 -32.13 -10.51
CA PRO A 5 9.09 -30.89 -11.00
C PRO A 5 9.89 -30.36 -12.19
N PRO A 6 9.24 -29.79 -13.22
CA PRO A 6 9.95 -29.17 -14.34
C PRO A 6 10.82 -28.02 -13.83
N GLU A 7 12.00 -27.85 -14.42
CA GLU A 7 12.88 -26.72 -14.10
C GLU A 7 12.13 -25.40 -14.33
N ARG A 8 11.91 -24.65 -13.25
CA ARG A 8 11.36 -23.30 -13.34
C ARG A 8 12.43 -22.39 -13.91
N GLY A 9 12.16 -21.76 -15.04
CA GLY A 9 13.05 -20.74 -15.62
C GLY A 9 13.37 -19.66 -14.59
N LYS A 10 14.59 -19.10 -14.67
CA LYS A 10 15.03 -18.02 -13.78
C LYS A 10 14.21 -16.76 -14.05
N ALA A 11 13.33 -16.38 -13.13
CA ALA A 11 12.68 -15.07 -13.16
C ALA A 11 13.73 -13.97 -12.98
N LYS A 12 13.64 -12.90 -13.75
CA LYS A 12 14.52 -11.73 -13.59
C LYS A 12 13.92 -10.80 -12.53
N ALA A 13 14.77 -10.25 -11.67
CA ALA A 13 14.34 -9.19 -10.76
C ALA A 13 14.13 -7.89 -11.54
N GLN A 14 12.99 -7.24 -11.32
CA GLN A 14 12.69 -5.90 -11.82
C GLN A 14 12.33 -5.02 -10.63
N VAL A 15 12.99 -3.87 -10.52
CA VAL A 15 12.78 -2.90 -9.44
C VAL A 15 12.88 -1.50 -10.04
N ASP A 16 11.93 -0.65 -9.68
CA ASP A 16 11.94 0.76 -10.07
C ASP A 16 12.30 1.66 -8.89
N ARG A 17 13.04 2.73 -9.20
CA ARG A 17 13.27 3.80 -8.23
C ARG A 17 12.01 4.65 -8.10
N VAL A 18 11.33 4.53 -6.97
CA VAL A 18 10.17 5.37 -6.65
C VAL A 18 10.57 6.78 -6.23
N ASN A 19 9.81 7.78 -6.68
CA ASN A 19 9.94 9.16 -6.24
C ASN A 19 9.02 9.46 -5.04
N ASN A 20 9.17 8.69 -3.97
CA ASN A 20 8.45 8.89 -2.71
C ASN A 20 9.45 9.26 -1.61
N PRO A 21 9.66 10.56 -1.33
CA PRO A 21 10.67 10.99 -0.37
C PRO A 21 10.26 10.64 1.06
N ALA A 22 11.18 10.05 1.82
CA ALA A 22 10.98 9.73 3.23
C ALA A 22 10.98 11.03 4.07
N THR A 23 9.81 11.64 4.22
CA THR A 23 9.61 12.90 4.95
C THR A 23 8.42 12.79 5.90
N PHE A 24 8.33 13.73 6.85
CA PHE A 24 7.22 13.82 7.81
C PHE A 24 6.01 14.63 7.32
N GLU A 25 6.03 15.16 6.09
CA GLU A 25 4.97 16.07 5.62
C GLU A 25 3.59 15.41 5.66
N LEU A 26 3.50 14.14 5.24
CA LEU A 26 2.24 13.37 5.21
C LEU A 26 1.78 12.92 6.59
N PHE A 27 2.66 12.88 7.59
CA PHE A 27 2.31 12.49 8.96
C PHE A 27 1.44 13.57 9.61
N GLY A 28 1.61 14.83 9.22
CA GLY A 28 0.76 15.96 9.61
C GLY A 28 -0.56 16.06 8.83
N LYS A 29 -0.84 15.13 7.90
CA LYS A 29 -2.04 15.10 7.05
C LYS A 29 -2.77 13.75 7.20
N PRO A 30 -3.45 13.48 8.33
CA PRO A 30 -4.15 12.21 8.50
C PRO A 30 -5.26 12.06 7.46
N GLY A 31 -5.32 10.89 6.82
CA GLY A 31 -6.26 10.60 5.74
C GLY A 31 -5.77 11.01 4.35
N HIS A 32 -4.52 11.45 4.18
CA HIS A 32 -3.95 11.81 2.87
C HIS A 32 -4.05 10.71 1.81
N PHE A 33 -4.18 9.45 2.24
CA PHE A 33 -4.29 8.27 1.38
C PHE A 33 -5.68 8.08 0.76
N ASP A 34 -6.72 8.73 1.29
CA ASP A 34 -8.10 8.59 0.81
C ASP A 34 -8.72 9.97 0.55
N ARG A 35 -9.12 10.19 -0.72
CA ARG A 35 -9.74 11.46 -1.16
C ARG A 35 -11.05 11.76 -0.43
N SER A 36 -11.78 10.75 0.03
CA SER A 36 -13.01 10.91 0.81
C SER A 36 -12.76 11.63 2.14
N LEU A 37 -11.54 11.52 2.68
CA LEU A 37 -11.13 12.11 3.95
C LEU A 37 -10.55 13.53 3.79
N ALA A 38 -10.30 14.00 2.56
CA ALA A 38 -9.60 15.27 2.29
C ALA A 38 -10.26 16.52 2.89
N LYS A 39 -11.58 16.48 3.16
CA LYS A 39 -12.32 17.60 3.77
C LYS A 39 -12.13 17.71 5.30
N GLY A 40 -11.41 16.77 5.90
CA GLY A 40 -11.12 16.73 7.34
C GLY A 40 -12.31 16.31 8.21
N PRO A 41 -12.11 16.28 9.54
CA PRO A 41 -13.06 15.71 10.50
C PRO A 41 -14.27 16.61 10.75
N LYS A 42 -15.26 16.60 9.85
CA LYS A 42 -16.54 17.30 10.05
C LYS A 42 -17.50 16.56 10.99
N THR A 43 -17.36 15.24 11.09
CA THR A 43 -18.10 14.39 12.03
C THR A 43 -17.14 13.38 12.64
N THR A 44 -17.53 12.76 13.75
CA THR A 44 -16.74 11.69 14.39
C THR A 44 -16.62 10.44 13.51
N THR A 45 -17.55 10.22 12.57
CA THR A 45 -17.44 9.18 11.54
C THR A 45 -16.14 9.29 10.74
N TRP A 46 -15.62 10.51 10.52
CA TRP A 46 -14.35 10.69 9.82
C TRP A 46 -13.19 9.98 10.53
N VAL A 47 -13.18 9.99 11.87
CA VAL A 47 -12.14 9.29 12.65
C VAL A 47 -12.26 7.78 12.43
N TRP A 48 -13.46 7.23 12.42
CA TRP A 48 -13.65 5.80 12.16
C TRP A 48 -13.25 5.41 10.74
N ASN A 49 -13.64 6.21 9.74
CA ASN A 49 -13.25 5.98 8.35
C ASN A 49 -11.73 6.10 8.14
N LEU A 50 -11.07 7.02 8.85
CA LEU A 50 -9.60 7.12 8.83
C LEU A 50 -8.94 5.79 9.21
N HIS A 51 -9.42 5.11 10.25
CA HIS A 51 -8.86 3.84 10.69
C HIS A 51 -9.29 2.68 9.79
N ALA A 52 -10.58 2.63 9.43
CA ALA A 52 -11.13 1.56 8.59
C ALA A 52 -10.43 1.50 7.21
N ASN A 53 -10.13 2.66 6.64
CA ASN A 53 -9.57 2.76 5.29
C ASN A 53 -8.03 2.73 5.28
N ALA A 54 -7.35 2.72 6.42
CA ALA A 54 -5.89 2.86 6.48
C ALA A 54 -5.14 1.75 5.71
N HIS A 55 -5.66 0.52 5.72
CA HIS A 55 -5.06 -0.62 5.02
C HIS A 55 -5.90 -1.11 3.83
N ASP A 56 -6.94 -0.37 3.44
CA ASP A 56 -7.72 -0.65 2.23
C ASP A 56 -7.01 -0.06 1.00
N PHE A 57 -5.88 -0.65 0.60
CA PHE A 57 -4.99 -0.07 -0.41
C PHE A 57 -5.66 0.09 -1.79
N ASP A 58 -6.62 -0.78 -2.14
CA ASP A 58 -7.38 -0.67 -3.39
C ASP A 58 -8.30 0.56 -3.40
N SER A 59 -8.73 1.05 -2.23
CA SER A 59 -9.47 2.31 -2.12
C SER A 59 -8.61 3.57 -2.28
N HIS A 60 -7.29 3.45 -2.10
CA HIS A 60 -6.37 4.61 -2.17
C HIS A 60 -6.03 4.98 -3.61
N THR A 61 -5.90 3.98 -4.48
CA THR A 61 -5.42 4.10 -5.85
C THR A 61 -5.92 2.94 -6.69
N SER A 62 -6.12 3.15 -7.99
CA SER A 62 -6.43 2.07 -8.94
C SER A 62 -5.17 1.45 -9.57
N ASP A 63 -3.98 1.91 -9.18
CA ASP A 63 -2.70 1.39 -9.66
C ASP A 63 -2.31 0.11 -8.90
N LEU A 64 -2.46 -1.04 -9.56
CA LEU A 64 -2.12 -2.35 -9.01
C LEU A 64 -0.64 -2.49 -8.65
N GLU A 65 0.25 -1.78 -9.35
CA GLU A 65 1.67 -1.81 -9.01
C GLU A 65 1.93 -1.09 -7.69
N GLU A 66 1.32 0.09 -7.49
CA GLU A 66 1.40 0.83 -6.22
C GLU A 66 0.78 0.03 -5.06
N VAL A 67 -0.38 -0.59 -5.26
CA VAL A 67 -1.01 -1.49 -4.27
C VAL A 67 -0.06 -2.63 -3.91
N SER A 68 0.53 -3.29 -4.91
CA SER A 68 1.45 -4.40 -4.69
C SER A 68 2.70 -3.97 -3.91
N ARG A 69 3.24 -2.78 -4.20
CA ARG A 69 4.38 -2.18 -3.46
C ARG A 69 4.02 -1.92 -2.00
N LYS A 70 2.81 -1.41 -1.71
CA LYS A 70 2.32 -1.19 -0.33
C LYS A 70 2.17 -2.51 0.42
N ILE A 71 1.55 -3.52 -0.18
CA ILE A 71 1.38 -4.86 0.41
C ILE A 71 2.75 -5.49 0.74
N PHE A 72 3.66 -5.51 -0.23
CA PHE A 72 5.00 -6.07 -0.04
C PHE A 72 5.75 -5.37 1.10
N SER A 73 5.67 -4.04 1.18
CA SER A 73 6.32 -3.26 2.24
C SER A 73 5.67 -3.49 3.61
N ALA A 74 4.34 -3.54 3.67
CA ALA A 74 3.58 -3.79 4.90
C ALA A 74 3.89 -5.17 5.50
N HIS A 75 4.14 -6.19 4.66
CA HIS A 75 4.57 -7.50 5.14
C HIS A 75 5.87 -7.43 5.96
N PHE A 76 6.84 -6.60 5.58
CA PHE A 76 8.06 -6.43 6.39
C PHE A 76 7.81 -5.72 7.72
N GLY A 77 6.81 -4.86 7.81
CA GLY A 77 6.41 -4.26 9.08
C GLY A 77 5.68 -5.24 10.01
N HIS A 78 5.17 -6.35 9.47
CA HIS A 78 4.50 -7.40 10.24
C HIS A 78 5.44 -8.47 10.79
N LEU A 79 6.51 -8.80 10.05
CA LEU A 79 7.54 -9.77 10.46
C LEU A 79 8.25 -9.36 11.76
#